data_AF-X1PK58-F1
#
_entry.id   AF-X1PK58-F1
#
_cell.length_a   1.000
_cell.length_b   1.000
_cell.length_c   1.000
_cell.angle_alpha   90.00
_cell.angle_beta   90.00
_cell.angle_gamma   90.00
#
_symmetry.space_group_name_H-M   'P 1'
#
loop_
_entity.id
_entity.type
_entity.pdbx_description
1 polymer ?
#
loop_
_entity_poly.entity_id
_entity_poly.type
_entity_poly.pdbx_seq_one_letter_code
_entity_poly.pdbx_strand_id
1 'polypeptide(L)'
;IVGSPTRVFKPTKAIMNFLNKIPLNGLKGVNVAAFDTRISTANVSSRLLNILVKLFGYAAKPIAYKLEKKGGSLIIPPEGFFVKDSKGPLKDRELERAVDWAKIIMKTL
;
A
#
# COMPACT_ATOMS: atom_id res chain seq x y z
N ILE A 1 -3.06 -5.63 8.99
CA ILE A 1 -2.26 -5.09 7.87
C ILE A 1 -2.84 -5.60 6.55
N VAL A 2 -2.97 -4.76 5.51
CA VAL A 2 -3.42 -5.19 4.17
C VAL A 2 -2.45 -4.68 3.10
N GLY A 3 -2.11 -5.54 2.15
CA GLY A 3 -1.24 -5.20 1.03
C GLY A 3 -1.79 -5.61 -0.33
N SER A 4 -1.37 -4.93 -1.38
CA SER A 4 -1.66 -5.30 -2.78
C SER A 4 -0.53 -4.83 -3.69
N PRO A 5 -0.18 -5.51 -4.79
CA PRO A 5 0.56 -4.85 -5.86
C PRO A 5 -0.26 -3.68 -6.43
N THR A 6 0.42 -2.63 -6.88
CA THR A 6 -0.19 -1.57 -7.68
C THR A 6 -0.32 -2.02 -9.12
N ARG A 7 -1.55 -2.07 -9.64
CA ARG A 7 -1.86 -2.31 -11.06
C ARG A 7 -2.67 -1.14 -11.59
N VAL A 8 -2.18 -0.47 -12.64
CA VAL A 8 -2.83 0.71 -13.22
C VAL A 8 -3.23 1.72 -12.13
N PHE A 9 -2.27 2.02 -11.25
CA PHE A 9 -2.42 2.96 -10.13
C PHE A 9 -3.46 2.57 -9.06
N LYS A 10 -3.89 1.30 -9.00
CA LYS A 10 -4.92 0.80 -8.08
C LYS A 10 -4.52 -0.52 -7.41
N PRO A 11 -5.13 -0.87 -6.26
CA PRO A 11 -5.07 -2.23 -5.72
C PRO A 11 -5.72 -3.24 -6.67
N THR A 12 -5.43 -4.52 -6.49
CA THR A 12 -6.10 -5.58 -7.25
C THR A 12 -7.61 -5.61 -6.94
N LYS A 13 -8.41 -6.08 -7.91
CA LYS A 13 -9.86 -6.26 -7.72
C LYS A 13 -10.17 -7.15 -6.52
N ALA A 14 -9.36 -8.20 -6.29
CA ALA A 14 -9.53 -9.11 -5.16
C ALA A 14 -9.42 -8.37 -3.81
N ILE A 15 -8.38 -7.53 -3.64
CA ILE A 15 -8.20 -6.74 -2.42
C ILE A 15 -9.31 -5.69 -2.26
N MET A 16 -9.70 -5.02 -3.35
CA MET A 16 -10.83 -4.07 -3.29
C MET A 16 -12.14 -4.74 -2.88
N ASN A 17 -12.43 -5.93 -3.44
CA ASN A 17 -13.62 -6.70 -3.08
C ASN A 17 -13.59 -7.16 -1.63
N PHE A 18 -12.43 -7.62 -1.15
CA PHE A 18 -12.22 -7.97 0.26
C PHE A 18 -12.51 -6.78 1.17
N LEU A 19 -11.91 -5.61 0.91
CA LEU A 19 -12.12 -4.39 1.71
C LEU A 19 -13.57 -3.90 1.69
N ASN A 20 -14.26 -4.03 0.55
CA ASN A 20 -15.65 -3.62 0.42
C ASN A 20 -16.61 -4.51 1.23
N LYS A 21 -16.28 -5.80 1.43
CA LYS A 21 -17.07 -6.75 2.23
C LYS A 21 -17.00 -6.49 3.73
N ILE A 22 -16.01 -5.76 4.22
CA ILE A 22 -15.93 -5.37 5.63
C ILE A 22 -17.14 -4.48 5.95
N PRO A 23 -17.97 -4.78 6.97
CA PRO A 23 -19.07 -3.91 7.36
C PRO A 23 -18.61 -2.51 7.77
N LEU A 24 -19.51 -1.53 7.70
CA LEU A 24 -19.22 -0.21 8.28
C LEU A 24 -18.91 -0.37 9.78
N ASN A 25 -17.87 0.30 10.26
CA ASN A 25 -17.34 0.17 11.64
C ASN A 25 -16.89 -1.26 12.03
N GLY A 26 -16.77 -2.19 11.07
CA GLY A 26 -16.30 -3.56 11.34
C GLY A 26 -14.84 -3.64 11.82
N LEU A 27 -14.08 -2.54 11.73
CA LEU A 27 -12.71 -2.42 12.24
C LEU A 27 -12.61 -1.46 13.44
N LYS A 28 -13.72 -1.11 14.10
CA LYS A 28 -13.70 -0.22 15.27
C LYS A 28 -12.77 -0.80 16.36
N GLY A 29 -11.82 0.02 16.82
CA GLY A 29 -10.82 -0.39 17.81
C GLY A 29 -9.67 -1.24 17.26
N VAL A 30 -9.61 -1.46 15.94
CA VAL A 30 -8.55 -2.21 15.29
C VAL A 30 -7.51 -1.25 14.73
N ASN A 31 -6.25 -1.42 15.15
CA ASN A 31 -5.11 -0.75 14.53
C ASN A 31 -4.84 -1.34 13.14
N VAL A 32 -4.72 -0.47 12.14
CA VAL A 32 -4.53 -0.87 10.74
C VAL A 32 -3.29 -0.23 10.13
N ALA A 33 -2.70 -0.93 9.18
CA ALA A 33 -1.62 -0.42 8.34
C ALA A 33 -1.78 -0.98 6.92
N ALA A 34 -1.30 -0.24 5.94
CA ALA A 34 -1.42 -0.58 4.52
C ALA A 34 -0.08 -0.48 3.82
N PHE A 35 0.14 -1.38 2.86
CA PHE A 35 1.29 -1.30 1.97
C PHE A 35 0.94 -1.69 0.54
N ASP A 36 1.86 -1.46 -0.38
CA ASP A 36 1.82 -2.07 -1.70
C ASP A 36 3.19 -2.50 -2.20
N THR A 37 3.21 -3.22 -3.31
CA THR A 37 4.39 -3.31 -4.16
C THR A 37 4.19 -2.47 -5.42
N ARG A 38 5.24 -1.76 -5.86
CA ARG A 38 5.14 -0.79 -6.96
C ARG A 38 6.41 -0.73 -7.81
N ILE A 39 6.25 -0.40 -9.08
CA ILE A 39 7.37 -0.08 -9.95
C ILE A 39 7.86 1.32 -9.59
N SER A 40 9.18 1.47 -9.45
CA SER A 40 9.80 2.78 -9.18
C SER A 40 9.76 3.65 -10.43
N THR A 41 9.18 4.84 -10.30
CA THR A 41 9.13 5.82 -11.40
C THR A 41 10.45 6.55 -11.59
N ALA A 42 11.37 6.47 -10.62
CA ALA A 42 12.71 7.08 -10.70
C ALA A 42 13.58 6.46 -11.80
N ASN A 43 13.32 5.19 -12.17
CA ASN A 43 14.05 4.51 -13.24
C ASN A 43 13.43 4.71 -14.63
N VAL A 44 12.27 5.38 -14.70
CA VAL A 44 11.61 5.67 -15.96
C VAL A 44 11.80 7.17 -16.20
N SER A 45 12.59 7.53 -17.21
CA SER A 45 12.83 8.91 -17.67
C SER A 45 11.58 9.59 -18.25
N SER A 46 10.38 9.21 -17.81
CA SER A 46 9.11 9.72 -18.28
C SER A 46 8.53 10.70 -17.28
N ARG A 47 8.70 12.00 -17.60
CA ARG A 47 8.02 13.11 -16.91
C ARG A 47 6.51 12.90 -16.86
N LEU A 48 5.93 12.28 -17.89
CA LEU A 48 4.52 11.89 -17.94
C LEU A 48 4.15 10.85 -16.87
N LEU A 49 4.96 9.79 -16.71
CA LEU A 49 4.67 8.77 -15.69
C LEU A 49 4.71 9.36 -14.27
N ASN A 50 5.65 10.27 -13.99
CA ASN A 50 5.70 10.99 -12.71
C ASN A 50 4.46 11.85 -12.46
N ILE A 51 3.90 12.50 -13.49
CA ILE A 51 2.64 13.24 -13.41
C ILE A 51 1.48 12.27 -13.15
N LEU A 52 1.41 11.16 -13.89
CA LEU A 52 0.35 10.15 -13.72
C LEU A 52 0.38 9.53 -12.33
N VAL A 53 1.56 9.25 -11.76
CA VAL A 53 1.69 8.76 -10.38
C VAL A 53 1.26 9.80 -9.36
N LYS A 54 1.58 11.08 -9.57
CA LYS A 54 1.07 12.14 -8.70
C LYS A 54 -0.45 12.26 -8.75
N LEU A 55 -1.04 12.07 -9.93
CA LEU A 55 -2.48 12.20 -10.14
C LEU A 55 -3.27 10.97 -9.66
N PHE A 56 -2.78 9.77 -9.99
CA PHE A 56 -3.50 8.51 -9.76
C PHE A 56 -2.99 7.72 -8.54
N GLY A 57 -1.80 8.03 -8.05
CA GLY A 57 -1.23 7.45 -6.84
C GLY A 57 -0.82 5.98 -6.97
N TYR A 58 -0.68 5.34 -5.82
CA TYR A 58 -0.34 3.94 -5.65
C TYR A 58 -1.36 3.25 -4.76
N ALA A 59 -1.43 1.91 -4.80
CA ALA A 59 -2.44 1.10 -4.14
C ALA A 59 -2.49 1.25 -2.62
N ALA A 60 -1.36 1.53 -1.96
CA ALA A 60 -1.30 1.63 -0.50
C ALA A 60 -2.23 2.72 0.07
N LYS A 61 -2.35 3.87 -0.62
CA LYS A 61 -3.19 4.99 -0.17
C LYS A 61 -4.70 4.67 -0.23
N PRO A 62 -5.26 4.17 -1.36
CA PRO A 62 -6.63 3.67 -1.40
C PRO A 62 -6.94 2.56 -0.39
N ILE A 63 -5.98 1.67 -0.11
CA ILE A 63 -6.15 0.61 0.90
C ILE A 63 -6.30 1.23 2.29
N ALA A 64 -5.38 2.11 2.69
CA ALA A 64 -5.42 2.81 3.97
C ALA A 64 -6.75 3.55 4.16
N TYR A 65 -7.13 4.37 3.16
CA TYR A 65 -8.39 5.10 3.18
C TYR A 65 -9.60 4.20 3.37
N LYS A 66 -9.64 3.04 2.70
CA LYS A 66 -10.74 2.09 2.85
C LYS A 66 -10.76 1.45 4.23
N LEU A 67 -9.62 1.11 4.81
CA LEU A 67 -9.55 0.56 6.18
C LEU A 67 -10.05 1.58 7.21
N GLU A 68 -9.64 2.84 7.10
CA GLU A 68 -10.13 3.93 7.96
C GLU A 68 -11.64 4.13 7.81
N LYS A 69 -12.15 4.11 6.57
CA LYS A 69 -13.61 4.18 6.31
C LYS A 69 -14.40 3.01 6.90
N LYS A 70 -13.75 1.90 7.25
CA LYS A 70 -14.36 0.76 7.95
C LYS A 70 -14.17 0.83 9.48
N GLY A 71 -13.65 1.94 10.00
CA GLY A 71 -13.49 2.21 11.43
C GLY A 71 -12.13 1.85 12.00
N GLY A 72 -11.17 1.44 11.17
CA GLY A 72 -9.80 1.13 11.61
C GLY A 72 -9.02 2.39 11.96
N SER A 73 -8.13 2.28 12.95
CA SER A 73 -7.19 3.34 13.33
C SER A 73 -5.88 3.17 12.55
N LEU A 74 -5.63 4.03 11.57
CA LEU A 74 -4.39 3.97 10.79
C LEU A 74 -3.22 4.43 11.66
N ILE A 75 -2.39 3.49 12.11
CA ILE A 75 -1.33 3.77 13.10
C ILE A 75 -0.06 4.35 12.49
N ILE A 76 0.17 4.13 11.18
CA ILE A 76 1.31 4.67 10.45
C ILE A 76 0.93 4.99 9.00
N PRO A 77 1.66 5.90 8.33
CA PRO A 77 1.45 6.18 6.92
C PRO A 77 1.53 4.94 6.03
N PRO A 78 0.74 4.87 4.95
CA PRO A 78 0.80 3.76 4.00
C PRO A 78 2.16 3.69 3.30
N GLU A 79 2.75 2.51 3.26
CA GLU A 79 4.11 2.29 2.75
C GLU A 79 4.09 1.63 1.36
N GLY A 80 5.18 1.71 0.60
CA GLY A 80 5.27 1.00 -0.67
C GLY A 80 6.62 0.45 -0.97
N PHE A 81 6.67 -0.82 -1.32
CA PHE A 81 7.92 -1.54 -1.59
C PHE A 81 8.18 -1.69 -3.09
N PHE A 82 9.42 -1.45 -3.49
CA PHE A 82 9.77 -1.42 -4.91
C PHE A 82 10.06 -2.82 -5.47
N VAL A 83 9.56 -3.07 -6.67
CA VAL A 83 9.88 -4.26 -7.47
C VAL A 83 10.72 -3.89 -8.68
N LYS A 84 11.53 -4.85 -9.16
CA LYS A 84 12.34 -4.70 -10.38
C LYS A 84 11.45 -4.75 -11.63
N ASP A 85 10.37 -5.54 -11.61
CA ASP A 85 9.41 -5.68 -12.71
C ASP A 85 8.00 -5.99 -12.18
N SER A 86 7.01 -6.03 -13.08
CA SER A 86 5.58 -6.30 -12.84
C SER A 86 5.28 -7.55 -12.01
N LYS A 87 6.13 -8.59 -12.11
CA LYS A 87 6.03 -9.83 -11.33
C LYS A 87 7.08 -9.93 -10.23
N GLY A 88 7.81 -8.86 -9.95
CA GLY A 88 8.98 -8.88 -9.07
C GLY A 88 10.28 -9.18 -9.82
N PRO A 89 11.35 -9.54 -9.10
CA PRO A 89 11.44 -9.62 -7.64
C PRO A 89 11.43 -8.23 -6.97
N LEU A 90 11.50 -8.18 -5.63
CA LEU A 90 11.77 -6.94 -4.91
C LEU A 90 13.11 -6.32 -5.36
N LYS A 91 13.22 -4.99 -5.26
CA LYS A 91 14.51 -4.32 -5.38
C LYS A 91 15.39 -4.64 -4.17
N ASP A 92 16.69 -4.44 -4.34
CA ASP A 92 17.66 -4.71 -3.28
C ASP A 92 17.32 -3.85 -2.06
N ARG A 93 17.49 -4.43 -0.86
CA ARG A 93 17.17 -3.82 0.45
C ARG A 93 15.69 -3.60 0.77
N GLU A 94 14.77 -3.87 -0.16
CA GLU A 94 13.33 -3.67 0.10
C GLU A 94 12.75 -4.67 1.11
N LEU A 95 13.36 -5.86 1.23
CA LEU A 95 12.95 -6.83 2.24
C LEU A 95 13.33 -6.34 3.64
N GLU A 96 14.54 -5.82 3.81
CA GLU A 96 15.06 -5.23 5.04
C GLU A 96 14.23 -4.00 5.42
N ARG A 97 13.87 -3.16 4.44
CA ARG A 97 12.98 -2.01 4.66
C ARG A 97 11.58 -2.45 5.10
N ALA A 98 11.07 -3.56 4.58
CA ALA A 98 9.79 -4.14 5.03
C ALA A 98 9.87 -4.68 6.46
N VAL A 99 11.00 -5.28 6.85
CA VAL A 99 11.27 -5.69 8.23
C VAL A 99 11.29 -4.48 9.16
N ASP A 100 11.98 -3.41 8.80
CA ASP A 100 12.04 -2.20 9.63
C ASP A 100 10.69 -1.49 9.73
N TRP A 101 9.92 -1.46 8.64
CA TRP A 101 8.54 -1.00 8.64
C TRP A 101 7.67 -1.81 9.62
N ALA A 102 7.78 -3.15 9.61
CA ALA A 102 7.06 -4.00 10.55
C ALA A 102 7.47 -3.76 12.01
N LYS A 103 8.76 -3.48 12.28
CA LYS A 103 9.21 -3.09 13.64
C LYS A 103 8.59 -1.76 14.09
N ILE A 104 8.43 -0.79 13.19
CA ILE A 104 7.75 0.49 13.50
C ILE A 104 6.29 0.24 13.87
N ILE A 105 5.58 -0.62 13.11
CA ILE A 105 4.21 -1.03 13.44
C ILE A 105 4.15 -1.58 14.87
N MET A 106 5.02 -2.54 15.20
CA MET A 106 5.03 -3.17 16.53
C MET A 106 5.28 -2.18 17.66
N LYS A 107 6.05 -1.12 17.43
CA LYS A 107 6.30 -0.05 18.41
C LYS A 107 5.14 0.95 18.56
N THR A 108 4.18 0.91 17.65
CA THR A 108 3.03 1.85 17.59
C THR A 108 1.72 1.19 18.05
N LEU A 109 1.74 -0.12 18.31
CA LEU A 109 0.63 -0.86 18.92
C LEU A 109 0.54 -0.54 20.41
#